data_AF-A0A6G0IR25-F1
#
_entry.id   AF-A0A6G0IR25-F1
#
_cell.length_a   1.000
_cell.length_b   1.000
_cell.length_c   1.000
_cell.angle_alpha   90.00
_cell.angle_beta   90.00
_cell.angle_gamma   90.00
#
_symmetry.space_group_name_H-M   'P 1'
#
loop_
_entity.id
_entity.type
_entity.pdbx_description
1 polymer ?
#
loop_
_entity_poly.entity_id
_entity_poly.type
_entity_poly.pdbx_seq_one_letter_code
_entity_poly.pdbx_strand_id
1 'polypeptide(L)'
;MLESSESTTQVEDGVRESENLHGPSEDEAGDAKPQQEEAQQPRRGERIRTLTEKGQAMQDEKIKGLQQKFDYIYRKWRTQVKLSKQSLTKSSQLSESVLNDILGDVGGLSADVQRIYDDLRRVSTPDQDVRRKVDLCVEVSSFILSRASSCLDGKIPEEEEQEWPEAGSLWNSSRSEFDSVTSILKGPSEWSRASSVKRQEAAADAAASQAVLQVLQEQEREQLELQCLEAEAKRKIAAQEAAFIKRRLEREEEEARMKAQLEEEHTALQITLEQKRRKIKQLEAVKELSAARARMQVYDQGLDIKEEPKDILCHETVADIKPPCPTSCLPSSVPSAPQPVINSSSQSTAELIKVLADALNNNRIPVPEPSIFSGDPLKYSDWKLSFKTLIDQKNIQDKEKIYYLRKYVTRTRTS
;
A
#
# COMPACT_ATOMS: atom_id res chain seq x y z
N MET A 1 -21.10 -26.58 -44.88
CA MET A 1 -22.02 -25.58 -45.46
C MET A 1 -23.24 -25.49 -44.55
N LEU A 2 -24.08 -24.46 -44.71
CA LEU A 2 -25.17 -24.17 -43.77
C LEU A 2 -26.43 -24.99 -44.09
N GLU A 3 -27.08 -25.48 -43.05
CA GLU A 3 -28.50 -25.87 -43.03
C GLU A 3 -29.27 -24.75 -42.30
N SER A 4 -30.33 -24.19 -42.91
CA SER A 4 -31.75 -24.49 -42.61
C SER A 4 -32.21 -23.86 -41.27
N SER A 5 -33.12 -22.88 -41.27
CA SER A 5 -34.61 -23.06 -41.24
C SER A 5 -35.04 -23.74 -39.92
N GLU A 6 -35.91 -23.25 -39.05
CA GLU A 6 -37.25 -22.61 -39.17
C GLU A 6 -37.63 -21.95 -37.80
N SER A 7 -38.79 -21.34 -37.51
CA SER A 7 -39.81 -20.50 -38.21
C SER A 7 -40.91 -20.14 -37.17
N THR A 8 -41.74 -19.11 -37.42
CA THR A 8 -43.05 -18.90 -36.73
C THR A 8 -42.92 -18.44 -35.24
N THR A 9 -43.70 -17.52 -34.67
CA THR A 9 -45.16 -17.32 -34.76
C THR A 9 -45.55 -15.83 -34.69
N GLN A 10 -46.73 -15.49 -35.25
CA GLN A 10 -47.42 -14.22 -35.05
C GLN A 10 -48.15 -14.23 -33.66
N VAL A 11 -48.93 -13.24 -33.21
CA VAL A 11 -50.31 -12.93 -33.66
C VAL A 11 -50.80 -11.72 -32.82
N GLU A 12 -51.43 -10.74 -33.50
CA GLU A 12 -52.59 -9.88 -33.15
C GLU A 12 -52.89 -9.43 -31.70
N ASP A 13 -53.57 -8.30 -31.43
CA ASP A 13 -53.79 -7.00 -32.12
C ASP A 13 -54.54 -6.07 -31.11
N GLY A 14 -54.80 -4.81 -31.46
CA GLY A 14 -55.88 -4.01 -30.85
C GLY A 14 -55.46 -2.89 -29.88
N VAL A 15 -56.07 -1.69 -29.83
CA VAL A 15 -56.50 -0.69 -30.84
C VAL A 15 -57.27 0.43 -30.08
N ARG A 16 -57.11 1.70 -30.51
CA ARG A 16 -57.91 2.92 -30.18
C ARG A 16 -57.79 3.62 -28.82
N GLU A 17 -57.38 4.89 -28.93
CA GLU A 17 -58.16 6.12 -28.61
C GLU A 17 -59.09 6.14 -27.39
N SER A 18 -58.87 7.12 -26.51
CA SER A 18 -59.94 7.95 -25.92
C SER A 18 -59.35 9.29 -25.45
N GLU A 19 -59.88 10.38 -25.99
CA GLU A 19 -59.62 11.75 -25.52
C GLU A 19 -60.49 12.05 -24.29
N ASN A 20 -60.06 12.97 -23.42
CA ASN A 20 -61.02 13.78 -22.67
C ASN A 20 -60.44 15.15 -22.26
N LEU A 21 -61.28 16.18 -22.26
CA LEU A 21 -60.93 17.58 -22.02
C LEU A 21 -61.67 18.10 -20.77
N HIS A 22 -60.93 18.55 -19.74
CA HIS A 22 -61.47 19.51 -18.79
C HIS A 22 -60.40 20.34 -18.06
N GLY A 23 -60.51 21.66 -18.22
CA GLY A 23 -60.42 22.64 -17.14
C GLY A 23 -61.68 23.52 -17.22
N PRO A 24 -61.77 24.69 -16.56
CA PRO A 24 -60.82 25.29 -15.62
C PRO A 24 -61.46 25.64 -14.27
N SER A 25 -60.68 26.23 -13.34
CA SER A 25 -61.16 27.20 -12.34
C SER A 25 -59.99 27.88 -11.63
N GLU A 26 -60.03 29.20 -11.48
CA GLU A 26 -59.11 29.97 -10.63
C GLU A 26 -59.39 29.78 -9.11
N ASP A 27 -58.40 30.01 -8.22
CA ASP A 27 -58.37 31.22 -7.39
C ASP A 27 -57.21 31.31 -6.36
N GLU A 28 -56.83 32.56 -6.08
CA GLU A 28 -56.10 33.19 -4.95
C GLU A 28 -55.25 32.40 -3.91
N ALA A 29 -53.98 32.82 -3.86
CA ALA A 29 -53.19 33.29 -2.69
C ALA A 29 -53.31 32.64 -1.28
N GLY A 30 -52.16 32.19 -0.75
CA GLY A 30 -51.91 31.92 0.67
C GLY A 30 -50.40 31.84 0.99
N ASP A 31 -49.95 32.44 2.10
CA ASP A 31 -48.52 32.76 2.35
C ASP A 31 -47.79 31.86 3.39
N ALA A 32 -46.47 31.81 3.25
CA ALA A 32 -45.42 31.54 4.26
C ALA A 32 -45.45 30.27 5.16
N LYS A 33 -44.70 29.25 4.69
CA LYS A 33 -43.68 28.47 5.44
C LYS A 33 -44.11 27.55 6.63
N PRO A 34 -43.24 26.60 7.05
CA PRO A 34 -42.17 25.90 6.33
C PRO A 34 -42.29 24.38 6.54
N GLN A 35 -42.75 23.62 5.54
CA GLN A 35 -42.63 22.16 5.60
C GLN A 35 -41.19 21.73 5.31
N GLN A 36 -40.71 20.74 6.06
CA GLN A 36 -39.39 20.16 5.92
C GLN A 36 -39.28 19.46 4.55
N GLU A 37 -38.11 19.51 3.91
CA GLU A 37 -37.83 18.68 2.74
C GLU A 37 -37.77 17.20 3.15
N GLU A 38 -38.93 16.56 3.16
CA GLU A 38 -39.06 15.12 3.33
C GLU A 38 -38.41 14.44 2.13
N ALA A 39 -37.16 14.00 2.32
CA ALA A 39 -36.32 13.45 1.27
C ALA A 39 -37.01 12.23 0.62
N GLN A 40 -37.54 12.45 -0.58
CA GLN A 40 -38.39 11.49 -1.28
C GLN A 40 -37.64 10.18 -1.51
N GLN A 41 -37.96 9.15 -0.70
CA GLN A 41 -37.43 7.82 -0.94
C GLN A 41 -37.97 7.31 -2.28
N PRO A 42 -37.10 6.96 -3.25
CA PRO A 42 -37.55 6.57 -4.58
C PRO A 42 -38.41 5.30 -4.50
N ARG A 43 -39.47 5.26 -5.32
CA ARG A 43 -40.45 4.17 -5.29
C ARG A 43 -39.78 2.82 -5.49
N ARG A 44 -40.23 1.83 -4.72
CA ARG A 44 -39.58 0.53 -4.47
C ARG A 44 -39.51 -0.37 -5.73
N GLY A 45 -38.58 -0.07 -6.63
CA GLY A 45 -38.32 -0.85 -7.84
C GLY A 45 -37.22 -0.29 -8.73
N GLU A 46 -37.01 1.03 -8.75
CA GLU A 46 -36.08 1.68 -9.68
C GLU A 46 -34.62 1.62 -9.20
N ARG A 47 -33.89 0.59 -9.66
CA ARG A 47 -32.42 0.54 -9.48
C ARG A 47 -31.74 1.51 -10.45
N ILE A 48 -31.56 2.75 -10.00
CA ILE A 48 -30.60 3.68 -10.61
C ILE A 48 -29.23 2.96 -10.67
N ARG A 49 -28.75 2.69 -11.88
CA ARG A 49 -27.44 2.06 -12.11
C ARG A 49 -26.33 3.09 -11.93
N THR A 50 -26.03 3.44 -10.68
CA THR A 50 -24.77 4.12 -10.37
C THR A 50 -23.60 3.24 -10.81
N LEU A 51 -22.54 3.89 -11.29
CA LEU A 51 -21.29 3.22 -11.65
C LEU A 51 -20.71 2.54 -10.40
N THR A 52 -20.11 1.36 -10.55
CA THR A 52 -19.51 0.66 -9.39
C THR A 52 -18.39 1.50 -8.79
N GLU A 53 -18.14 1.35 -7.48
CA GLU A 53 -17.11 2.08 -6.73
C GLU A 53 -15.74 2.11 -7.45
N LYS A 54 -15.30 0.97 -8.00
CA LYS A 54 -14.07 0.86 -8.81
C LYS A 54 -14.14 1.59 -10.16
N GLY A 55 -15.32 1.66 -10.77
CA GLY A 55 -15.55 2.44 -11.98
C GLY A 55 -15.58 3.94 -11.71
N GLN A 56 -16.17 4.37 -10.58
CA GLN A 56 -16.15 5.76 -10.13
C GLN A 56 -14.71 6.22 -9.88
N ALA A 57 -13.95 5.45 -9.07
CA ALA A 57 -12.53 5.74 -8.84
C ALA A 57 -11.71 5.84 -10.14
N MET A 58 -11.95 4.96 -11.12
CA MET A 58 -11.28 5.02 -12.44
C MET A 58 -11.69 6.26 -13.25
N GLN A 59 -12.94 6.70 -13.15
CA GLN A 59 -13.41 7.93 -13.79
C GLN A 59 -12.80 9.17 -13.10
N ASP A 60 -12.74 9.19 -11.76
CA ASP A 60 -12.15 10.27 -10.98
C ASP A 60 -10.65 10.41 -11.23
N GLU A 61 -9.90 9.30 -11.31
CA GLU A 61 -8.49 9.32 -11.71
C GLU A 61 -8.29 9.86 -13.14
N LYS A 62 -9.19 9.51 -14.07
CA LYS A 62 -9.16 10.04 -15.45
C LYS A 62 -9.44 11.55 -15.48
N ILE A 63 -10.42 12.03 -14.70
CA ILE A 63 -10.76 13.46 -14.57
C ILE A 63 -9.58 14.22 -13.97
N LYS A 64 -9.02 13.73 -12.86
CA LYS A 64 -7.85 14.29 -12.19
C LYS A 64 -6.62 14.34 -13.11
N GLY A 65 -6.39 13.29 -13.89
CA GLY A 65 -5.32 13.24 -14.88
C GLY A 65 -5.50 14.23 -16.04
N LEU A 66 -6.74 14.56 -16.41
CA LEU A 66 -7.05 15.60 -17.40
C LEU A 66 -6.89 17.01 -16.80
N GLN A 67 -7.37 17.24 -15.56
CA GLN A 67 -7.15 18.50 -14.83
C GLN A 67 -5.66 18.81 -14.65
N GLN A 68 -4.84 17.84 -14.26
CA GLN A 68 -3.39 18.02 -14.12
C GLN A 68 -2.71 18.37 -15.45
N LYS A 69 -3.14 17.78 -16.57
CA LYS A 69 -2.67 18.13 -17.92
C LYS A 69 -3.10 19.55 -18.30
N PHE A 70 -4.35 19.91 -18.02
CA PHE A 70 -4.88 21.26 -18.25
C PHE A 70 -4.05 22.32 -17.53
N ASP A 71 -3.86 22.19 -16.21
CA ASP A 71 -3.09 23.17 -15.42
C ASP A 71 -1.60 23.19 -15.83
N TYR A 72 -1.03 22.09 -16.31
CA TYR A 72 0.35 22.09 -16.88
C TYR A 72 0.42 22.91 -18.18
N ILE A 73 -0.44 22.62 -19.15
CA ILE A 73 -0.42 23.28 -20.46
C ILE A 73 -0.83 24.75 -20.32
N TYR A 74 -1.85 25.07 -19.52
CA TYR A 74 -2.26 26.44 -19.24
C TYR A 74 -1.15 27.27 -18.57
N ARG A 75 -0.34 26.66 -17.67
CA ARG A 75 0.86 27.33 -17.13
C ARG A 75 1.93 27.54 -18.21
N LYS A 76 2.20 26.55 -19.07
CA LYS A 76 3.15 26.68 -20.20
C LYS A 76 2.73 27.79 -21.17
N TRP A 77 1.45 27.84 -21.53
CA TRP A 77 0.83 28.91 -22.30
C TRP A 77 1.02 30.28 -21.61
N ARG A 78 0.68 30.39 -20.31
CA ARG A 78 0.82 31.65 -19.55
C ARG A 78 2.28 32.13 -19.46
N THR A 79 3.26 31.23 -19.41
CA THR A 79 4.68 31.61 -19.50
C THR A 79 5.05 32.10 -20.90
N GLN A 80 4.60 31.43 -21.96
CA GLN A 80 4.89 31.85 -23.33
C GLN A 80 4.30 33.23 -23.63
N VAL A 81 3.02 33.43 -23.30
CA VAL A 81 2.31 34.70 -23.45
C VAL A 81 3.02 35.87 -22.75
N LYS A 82 3.65 35.64 -21.58
CA LYS A 82 4.48 36.63 -20.90
C LYS A 82 5.82 36.92 -21.59
N LEU A 83 6.38 35.96 -22.31
CA LEU A 83 7.58 36.16 -23.14
C LEU A 83 7.22 36.89 -24.44
N SER A 84 6.19 36.43 -25.16
CA SER A 84 5.67 37.05 -26.38
C SER A 84 5.28 38.52 -26.16
N LYS A 85 4.57 38.85 -25.06
CA LYS A 85 4.29 40.25 -24.68
C LYS A 85 5.58 41.06 -24.50
N GLN A 86 6.58 40.53 -23.79
CA GLN A 86 7.84 41.25 -23.60
C GLN A 86 8.58 41.48 -24.92
N SER A 87 8.61 40.52 -25.84
CA SER A 87 9.20 40.71 -27.17
C SER A 87 8.44 41.75 -27.99
N LEU A 88 7.11 41.68 -28.04
CA LEU A 88 6.23 42.60 -28.77
C LEU A 88 6.15 44.01 -28.17
N THR A 89 6.60 44.21 -26.92
CA THR A 89 6.66 45.53 -26.27
C THR A 89 8.06 46.13 -26.22
N LYS A 90 9.13 45.31 -26.19
CA LYS A 90 10.52 45.81 -26.09
C LYS A 90 11.19 46.08 -27.43
N SER A 91 10.77 45.40 -28.50
CA SER A 91 11.42 45.47 -29.81
C SER A 91 10.48 46.12 -30.83
N SER A 92 10.75 47.38 -31.18
CA SER A 92 10.00 48.10 -32.23
C SER A 92 10.14 47.45 -33.62
N GLN A 93 11.20 46.67 -33.84
CA GLN A 93 11.41 45.82 -35.01
C GLN A 93 11.81 44.42 -34.52
N LEU A 94 10.93 43.43 -34.66
CA LEU A 94 11.22 42.01 -34.45
C LEU A 94 11.60 41.37 -35.79
N SER A 95 12.45 40.34 -35.77
CA SER A 95 12.69 39.54 -36.97
C SER A 95 11.47 38.67 -37.28
N GLU A 96 11.23 38.46 -38.58
CA GLU A 96 10.18 37.58 -39.11
C GLU A 96 10.22 36.17 -38.48
N SER A 97 11.43 35.63 -38.21
CA SER A 97 11.59 34.37 -37.49
C SER A 97 10.94 34.38 -36.10
N VAL A 98 11.25 35.37 -35.27
CA VAL A 98 10.75 35.47 -33.88
C VAL A 98 9.24 35.77 -33.85
N LEU A 99 8.72 36.49 -34.86
CA LEU A 99 7.27 36.67 -35.02
C LEU A 99 6.57 35.35 -35.38
N ASN A 100 7.15 34.54 -36.27
CA ASN A 100 6.64 33.20 -36.59
C ASN A 100 6.77 32.22 -35.41
N ASP A 101 7.87 32.27 -34.64
CA ASP A 101 8.03 31.48 -33.40
C ASP A 101 6.94 31.83 -32.38
N ILE A 102 6.67 33.12 -32.17
CA ILE A 102 5.57 33.59 -31.31
C ILE A 102 4.20 33.11 -31.83
N LEU A 103 3.97 33.17 -33.14
CA LEU A 103 2.72 32.72 -33.78
C LEU A 103 2.51 31.21 -33.57
N GLY A 104 3.56 30.41 -33.81
CA GLY A 104 3.54 28.96 -33.66
C GLY A 104 3.38 28.50 -32.21
N ASP A 105 4.16 29.05 -31.29
CA ASP A 105 4.12 28.65 -29.87
C ASP A 105 2.81 29.09 -29.20
N VAL A 106 2.34 30.32 -29.39
CA VAL A 106 1.09 30.79 -28.75
C VAL A 106 -0.13 30.13 -29.40
N GLY A 107 -0.13 29.97 -30.73
CA GLY A 107 -1.16 29.24 -31.46
C GLY A 107 -1.25 27.76 -31.05
N GLY A 108 -0.12 27.05 -31.08
CA GLY A 108 -0.05 25.65 -30.67
C GLY A 108 -0.45 25.42 -29.21
N LEU A 109 0.04 26.25 -28.29
CA LEU A 109 -0.28 26.11 -26.86
C LEU A 109 -1.75 26.45 -26.54
N SER A 110 -2.37 27.40 -27.23
CA SER A 110 -3.79 27.70 -27.06
C SER A 110 -4.69 26.59 -27.63
N ALA A 111 -4.32 26.01 -28.78
CA ALA A 111 -5.00 24.82 -29.32
C ALA A 111 -4.83 23.58 -28.39
N ASP A 112 -3.67 23.42 -27.75
CA ASP A 112 -3.45 22.39 -26.73
C ASP A 112 -4.34 22.58 -25.49
N VAL A 113 -4.51 23.83 -25.01
CA VAL A 113 -5.43 24.17 -23.90
C VAL A 113 -6.87 23.83 -24.27
N GLN A 114 -7.33 24.23 -25.46
CA GLN A 114 -8.68 23.94 -25.96
C GLN A 114 -8.94 22.44 -26.07
N ARG A 115 -8.01 21.68 -26.65
CA ARG A 115 -8.14 20.22 -26.82
C ARG A 115 -8.30 19.49 -25.50
N ILE A 116 -7.50 19.83 -24.48
CA ILE A 116 -7.61 19.19 -23.16
C ILE A 116 -8.87 19.64 -22.40
N TYR A 117 -9.35 20.86 -22.63
CA TYR A 117 -10.65 21.29 -22.13
C TYR A 117 -11.82 20.50 -22.75
N ASP A 118 -11.81 20.26 -24.06
CA ASP A 118 -12.81 19.42 -24.73
C ASP A 118 -12.73 17.95 -24.26
N ASP A 119 -11.53 17.40 -24.07
CA ASP A 119 -11.35 16.06 -23.49
C ASP A 119 -11.91 15.98 -22.05
N LEU A 120 -11.70 17.03 -21.23
CA LEU A 120 -12.27 17.12 -19.89
C LEU A 120 -13.79 17.21 -19.94
N ARG A 121 -14.35 18.05 -20.82
CA ARG A 121 -15.79 18.25 -21.04
C ARG A 121 -16.53 16.98 -21.52
N ARG A 122 -15.82 16.02 -22.13
CA ARG A 122 -16.35 14.70 -22.51
C ARG A 122 -16.48 13.71 -21.35
N VAL A 123 -15.87 14.00 -20.19
CA VAL A 123 -15.76 13.04 -19.05
C VAL A 123 -16.32 13.63 -17.74
N SER A 124 -16.32 14.95 -17.60
CA SER A 124 -16.85 15.69 -16.45
C SER A 124 -17.43 17.04 -16.90
N THR A 125 -18.24 17.68 -16.05
CA THR A 125 -18.63 19.09 -16.20
C THR A 125 -17.51 20.00 -15.68
N PRO A 126 -16.78 20.76 -16.52
CA PRO A 126 -15.67 21.56 -16.04
C PRO A 126 -16.14 22.75 -15.20
N ASP A 127 -15.38 23.08 -14.16
CA ASP A 127 -15.65 24.19 -13.23
C ASP A 127 -15.61 25.56 -13.90
N GLN A 128 -16.24 26.56 -13.25
CA GLN A 128 -16.29 27.93 -13.77
C GLN A 128 -14.90 28.58 -13.91
N ASP A 129 -13.94 28.22 -13.05
CA ASP A 129 -12.53 28.65 -13.16
C ASP A 129 -11.86 28.07 -14.42
N VAL A 130 -12.01 26.77 -14.66
CA VAL A 130 -11.44 26.10 -15.84
C VAL A 130 -11.98 26.73 -17.14
N ARG A 131 -13.27 27.08 -17.17
CA ARG A 131 -13.89 27.80 -18.31
C ARG A 131 -13.27 29.18 -18.50
N ARG A 132 -13.27 30.02 -17.46
CA ARG A 132 -12.66 31.36 -17.51
C ARG A 132 -11.19 31.32 -17.97
N LYS A 133 -10.41 30.33 -17.54
CA LYS A 133 -9.03 30.10 -17.99
C LYS A 133 -8.95 29.80 -19.50
N VAL A 134 -9.90 29.05 -20.06
CA VAL A 134 -9.97 28.78 -21.51
C VAL A 134 -10.43 30.02 -22.27
N ASP A 135 -11.48 30.69 -21.83
CA ASP A 135 -12.01 31.89 -22.48
C ASP A 135 -10.93 32.97 -22.60
N LEU A 136 -10.24 33.25 -21.48
CA LEU A 136 -9.09 34.14 -21.40
C LEU A 136 -7.87 33.65 -22.20
N CYS A 137 -7.71 32.33 -22.37
CA CYS A 137 -6.69 31.76 -23.23
C CYS A 137 -6.97 32.05 -24.71
N VAL A 138 -8.23 31.94 -25.14
CA VAL A 138 -8.65 32.27 -26.51
C VAL A 138 -8.45 33.77 -26.78
N GLU A 139 -8.92 34.63 -25.89
CA GLU A 139 -8.85 36.10 -25.99
C GLU A 139 -7.41 36.62 -26.08
N VAL A 140 -6.56 36.27 -25.11
CA VAL A 140 -5.19 36.79 -25.06
C VAL A 140 -4.33 36.18 -26.17
N SER A 141 -4.64 34.96 -26.62
CA SER A 141 -3.96 34.36 -27.78
C SER A 141 -4.37 35.04 -29.08
N SER A 142 -5.67 35.24 -29.34
CA SER A 142 -6.12 35.89 -30.58
C SER A 142 -5.59 37.31 -30.69
N PHE A 143 -5.53 38.08 -29.60
CA PHE A 143 -4.86 39.38 -29.55
C PHE A 143 -3.37 39.30 -29.92
N ILE A 144 -2.60 38.38 -29.32
CA ILE A 144 -1.16 38.23 -29.60
C ILE A 144 -0.91 37.76 -31.04
N LEU A 145 -1.68 36.79 -31.53
CA LEU A 145 -1.55 36.28 -32.90
C LEU A 145 -1.90 37.36 -33.92
N SER A 146 -2.92 38.19 -33.65
CA SER A 146 -3.29 39.32 -34.51
C SER A 146 -2.19 40.38 -34.51
N ARG A 147 -1.69 40.77 -33.34
CA ARG A 147 -0.61 41.76 -33.20
C ARG A 147 0.68 41.31 -33.89
N ALA A 148 1.08 40.04 -33.72
CA ALA A 148 2.23 39.47 -34.41
C ALA A 148 2.05 39.40 -35.93
N SER A 149 0.84 39.09 -36.41
CA SER A 149 0.51 39.07 -37.84
C SER A 149 0.55 40.47 -38.47
N SER A 150 0.04 41.50 -37.79
CA SER A 150 0.15 42.90 -38.27
C SER A 150 1.61 43.37 -38.36
N CYS A 151 2.47 42.93 -37.43
CA CYS A 151 3.91 43.19 -37.50
C CYS A 151 4.59 42.49 -38.70
N LEU A 152 4.09 41.33 -39.15
CA LEU A 152 4.58 40.65 -40.37
C LEU A 152 4.08 41.31 -41.66
N ASP A 153 2.82 41.76 -41.68
CA ASP A 153 2.15 42.40 -42.82
C ASP A 153 2.57 43.87 -43.04
N GLY A 154 3.52 44.38 -42.24
CA GLY A 154 4.06 45.74 -42.34
C GLY A 154 3.07 46.86 -41.96
N LYS A 155 1.82 46.52 -41.61
CA LYS A 155 0.81 47.46 -41.12
C LYS A 155 1.09 47.82 -39.67
N ILE A 156 1.88 48.87 -39.47
CA ILE A 156 1.94 49.61 -38.21
C ILE A 156 0.72 50.55 -38.18
N PRO A 157 -0.24 50.39 -37.25
CA PRO A 157 -1.17 51.46 -36.93
C PRO A 157 -0.37 52.53 -36.16
N GLU A 158 -0.28 53.74 -36.71
CA GLU A 158 0.15 54.89 -35.92
C GLU A 158 -0.94 55.23 -34.90
N GLU A 159 -0.54 55.46 -33.66
CA GLU A 159 -1.36 56.07 -32.59
C GLU A 159 -2.71 55.40 -32.24
N GLU A 160 -2.76 54.07 -32.19
CA GLU A 160 -3.57 53.40 -31.15
C GLU A 160 -2.67 52.60 -30.20
N GLU A 161 -2.56 53.09 -28.96
CA GLU A 161 -2.16 52.25 -27.83
C GLU A 161 -3.30 51.25 -27.57
N GLN A 162 -3.38 50.18 -28.36
CA GLN A 162 -4.26 49.05 -28.07
C GLN A 162 -3.82 48.45 -26.72
N GLU A 163 -4.53 48.87 -25.68
CA GLU A 163 -4.34 48.46 -24.31
C GLU A 163 -4.40 46.92 -24.25
N TRP A 164 -3.42 46.33 -23.58
CA TRP A 164 -3.38 44.87 -23.48
C TRP A 164 -4.63 44.41 -22.72
N PRO A 165 -5.39 43.42 -23.22
CA PRO A 165 -6.65 42.99 -22.63
C PRO A 165 -6.55 42.86 -21.09
N GLU A 166 -7.61 43.30 -20.39
CA GLU A 166 -7.74 43.42 -18.92
C GLU A 166 -7.71 42.09 -18.16
N ALA A 167 -6.73 41.26 -18.49
CA ALA A 167 -6.29 40.10 -17.77
C ALA A 167 -5.58 40.53 -16.48
N GLY A 168 -6.30 41.20 -15.57
CA GLY A 168 -5.82 41.82 -14.31
C GLY A 168 -5.18 40.85 -13.31
N SER A 169 -5.13 39.55 -13.63
CA SER A 169 -4.41 38.48 -12.92
C SER A 169 -3.24 37.88 -13.75
N LEU A 170 -3.22 38.02 -15.08
CA LEU A 170 -2.10 37.57 -15.91
C LEU A 170 -0.93 38.55 -15.85
N TRP A 171 -1.21 39.84 -16.00
CA TRP A 171 -0.18 40.89 -16.10
C TRP A 171 0.33 41.37 -14.75
N ASN A 172 -0.58 41.48 -13.76
CA ASN A 172 -0.25 42.07 -12.47
C ASN A 172 0.56 41.11 -11.59
N SER A 173 1.78 41.51 -11.30
CA SER A 173 2.60 41.01 -10.20
C SER A 173 3.20 42.25 -9.53
N SER A 174 3.05 42.34 -8.20
CA SER A 174 3.07 43.59 -7.43
C SER A 174 4.16 44.58 -7.85
N ARG A 175 3.75 45.68 -8.49
CA ARG A 175 4.67 46.73 -8.96
C ARG A 175 4.08 48.12 -8.71
N SER A 176 4.11 48.50 -7.43
CA SER A 176 4.10 49.86 -6.88
C SER A 176 3.35 50.92 -7.70
N GLU A 177 2.15 51.27 -7.24
CA GLU A 177 1.50 52.51 -7.66
C GLU A 177 2.37 53.71 -7.26
N PHE A 178 2.91 54.40 -8.25
CA PHE A 178 3.35 55.78 -8.10
C PHE A 178 2.75 56.57 -9.26
N ASP A 179 1.71 57.32 -8.96
CA ASP A 179 1.31 58.48 -9.75
C ASP A 179 1.00 59.64 -8.80
N SER A 180 1.25 60.87 -9.26
CA SER A 180 1.25 62.08 -8.41
C SER A 180 0.60 63.24 -9.14
N VAL A 181 -0.67 63.49 -8.81
CA VAL A 181 -1.41 64.64 -9.35
C VAL A 181 -1.45 65.76 -8.31
N THR A 182 -0.60 66.76 -8.51
CA THR A 182 -0.63 68.01 -7.72
C THR A 182 -1.79 68.90 -8.17
N SER A 183 -2.70 69.23 -7.26
CA SER A 183 -3.65 70.34 -7.46
C SER A 183 -3.36 71.48 -6.48
N ILE A 184 -3.19 72.69 -7.01
CA ILE A 184 -2.79 73.88 -6.25
C ILE A 184 -4.03 74.76 -6.05
N LEU A 185 -4.56 74.81 -4.83
CA LEU A 185 -5.48 75.87 -4.38
C LEU A 185 -5.07 76.35 -2.98
N LYS A 186 -4.88 77.67 -2.84
CA LYS A 186 -4.54 78.33 -1.57
C LYS A 186 -5.81 78.85 -0.90
N GLY A 187 -6.03 78.47 0.36
CA GLY A 187 -7.07 78.99 1.26
C GLY A 187 -6.59 79.00 2.72
N PRO A 188 -7.09 79.89 3.59
CA PRO A 188 -6.45 80.19 4.87
C PRO A 188 -6.67 79.16 6.01
N SER A 189 -5.58 78.48 6.35
CA SER A 189 -5.09 78.13 7.71
C SER A 189 -5.92 77.35 8.75
N GLU A 190 -7.26 77.37 8.78
CA GLU A 190 -7.99 76.67 9.87
C GLU A 190 -8.31 75.21 9.55
N TRP A 191 -8.67 74.90 8.29
CA TRP A 191 -9.00 73.52 7.87
C TRP A 191 -7.78 72.58 7.95
N SER A 192 -6.57 73.13 7.85
CA SER A 192 -5.30 72.41 7.84
C SER A 192 -5.07 71.52 9.07
N ARG A 193 -5.53 71.94 10.27
CA ARG A 193 -5.33 71.15 11.50
C ARG A 193 -6.19 69.89 11.51
N ALA A 194 -7.48 70.02 11.20
CA ALA A 194 -8.39 68.87 11.08
C ALA A 194 -7.96 67.92 9.94
N SER A 195 -7.50 68.48 8.81
CA SER A 195 -6.93 67.72 7.69
C SER A 195 -5.62 67.00 8.05
N SER A 196 -4.81 67.56 8.95
CA SER A 196 -3.58 66.91 9.43
C SER A 196 -3.88 65.76 10.38
N VAL A 197 -4.83 65.92 11.32
CA VAL A 197 -5.24 64.85 12.24
C VAL A 197 -5.79 63.66 11.46
N LYS A 198 -6.73 63.87 10.53
CA LYS A 198 -7.28 62.77 9.70
C LYS A 198 -6.24 62.07 8.82
N ARG A 199 -5.20 62.78 8.38
CA ARG A 199 -4.07 62.17 7.64
C ARG A 199 -3.13 61.39 8.55
N GLN A 200 -2.95 61.82 9.79
CA GLN A 200 -2.16 61.08 10.79
C GLN A 200 -2.91 59.83 11.30
N GLU A 201 -4.23 59.92 11.44
CA GLU A 201 -5.15 58.82 11.75
C GLU A 201 -5.12 57.76 10.62
N ALA A 202 -5.36 58.16 9.38
CA ALA A 202 -5.26 57.26 8.22
C ALA A 202 -3.84 56.66 8.02
N ALA A 203 -2.78 57.40 8.36
CA ALA A 203 -1.41 56.87 8.33
C ALA A 203 -1.14 55.87 9.48
N ALA A 204 -1.77 56.04 10.64
CA ALA A 204 -1.71 55.09 11.75
C ALA A 204 -2.48 53.80 11.41
N ASP A 205 -3.66 53.91 10.80
CA ASP A 205 -4.43 52.75 10.33
C ASP A 205 -3.72 51.99 9.20
N ALA A 206 -3.04 52.71 8.29
CA ALA A 206 -2.20 52.10 7.26
C ALA A 206 -0.99 51.35 7.86
N ALA A 207 -0.31 51.95 8.85
CA ALA A 207 0.80 51.32 9.55
C ALA A 207 0.34 50.10 10.39
N ALA A 208 -0.82 50.18 11.04
CA ALA A 208 -1.42 49.06 11.76
C ALA A 208 -1.80 47.91 10.80
N SER A 209 -2.41 48.24 9.66
CA SER A 209 -2.72 47.26 8.60
C SER A 209 -1.46 46.60 8.04
N GLN A 210 -0.38 47.36 7.85
CA GLN A 210 0.91 46.83 7.41
C GLN A 210 1.52 45.87 8.45
N ALA A 211 1.44 46.20 9.74
CA ALA A 211 1.90 45.32 10.81
C ALA A 211 1.08 44.02 10.90
N VAL A 212 -0.25 44.09 10.73
CA VAL A 212 -1.11 42.88 10.67
C VAL A 212 -0.75 42.02 9.46
N LEU A 213 -0.51 42.60 8.29
CA LEU A 213 -0.08 41.87 7.10
C LEU A 213 1.29 41.18 7.29
N GLN A 214 2.24 41.82 7.97
CA GLN A 214 3.51 41.20 8.32
C GLN A 214 3.33 39.99 9.25
N VAL A 215 2.49 40.11 10.28
CA VAL A 215 2.17 38.98 11.19
C VAL A 215 1.48 37.83 10.45
N LEU A 216 0.58 38.12 9.52
CA LEU A 216 -0.08 37.09 8.69
C LEU A 216 0.91 36.37 7.75
N GLN A 217 1.87 37.09 7.15
CA GLN A 217 2.93 36.49 6.32
C GLN A 217 3.88 35.61 7.14
N GLU A 218 4.21 36.02 8.36
CA GLU A 218 5.01 35.20 9.28
C GLU A 218 4.23 33.96 9.74
N GLN A 219 2.94 34.11 10.03
CA GLN A 219 2.04 32.99 10.38
C GLN A 219 1.85 32.00 9.21
N GLU A 220 1.86 32.45 7.95
CA GLU A 220 1.85 31.57 6.78
C GLU A 220 3.18 30.80 6.64
N ARG A 221 4.33 31.45 6.88
CA ARG A 221 5.65 30.80 6.91
C ARG A 221 5.71 29.69 7.95
N GLU A 222 5.31 29.97 9.18
CA GLU A 222 5.27 29.01 10.29
C GLU A 222 4.35 27.82 9.97
N GLN A 223 3.18 28.04 9.36
CA GLN A 223 2.30 26.96 8.94
C GLN A 223 2.91 26.08 7.84
N LEU A 224 3.65 26.66 6.90
CA LEU A 224 4.35 25.91 5.86
C LEU A 224 5.52 25.09 6.44
N GLU A 225 6.27 25.65 7.40
CA GLU A 225 7.34 24.92 8.09
C GLU A 225 6.78 23.75 8.91
N LEU A 226 5.72 23.98 9.69
CA LEU A 226 5.01 22.92 10.44
C LEU A 226 4.51 21.80 9.51
N GLN A 227 3.92 22.12 8.35
CA GLN A 227 3.51 21.12 7.37
C GLN A 227 4.70 20.33 6.80
N CYS A 228 5.85 20.98 6.57
CA CYS A 228 7.06 20.31 6.12
C CYS A 228 7.61 19.34 7.18
N LEU A 229 7.68 19.78 8.45
CA LEU A 229 8.13 18.97 9.59
C LEU A 229 7.19 17.78 9.85
N GLU A 230 5.87 17.98 9.78
CA GLU A 230 4.88 16.90 9.86
C GLU A 230 5.06 15.88 8.71
N ALA A 231 5.26 16.35 7.48
CA ALA A 231 5.47 15.47 6.34
C ALA A 231 6.78 14.67 6.46
N GLU A 232 7.85 15.27 7.01
CA GLU A 232 9.10 14.57 7.28
C GLU A 232 8.95 13.54 8.41
N ALA A 233 8.24 13.88 9.50
CA ALA A 233 7.94 12.95 10.59
C ALA A 233 7.13 11.73 10.09
N LYS A 234 6.08 11.97 9.29
CA LYS A 234 5.26 10.92 8.66
C LYS A 234 6.10 10.02 7.74
N ARG A 235 7.03 10.60 6.94
CA ARG A 235 8.00 9.84 6.12
C ARG A 235 8.95 8.99 6.98
N LYS A 236 9.48 9.54 8.09
CA LYS A 236 10.39 8.81 9.00
C LYS A 236 9.70 7.60 9.65
N ILE A 237 8.45 7.75 10.08
CA ILE A 237 7.64 6.65 10.64
C ILE A 237 7.41 5.57 9.57
N ALA A 238 6.87 5.95 8.41
CA ALA A 238 6.59 5.00 7.32
C ALA A 238 7.86 4.26 6.83
N ALA A 239 9.02 4.94 6.81
CA ALA A 239 10.30 4.31 6.48
C ALA A 239 10.77 3.30 7.53
N GLN A 240 10.55 3.57 8.83
CA GLN A 240 10.87 2.63 9.91
C GLN A 240 9.94 1.41 9.87
N GLU A 241 8.64 1.60 9.63
CA GLU A 241 7.65 0.54 9.47
C GLU A 241 7.98 -0.35 8.27
N ALA A 242 8.26 0.25 7.10
CA ALA A 242 8.66 -0.47 5.90
C ALA A 242 9.97 -1.28 6.11
N ALA A 243 10.97 -0.69 6.79
CA ALA A 243 12.21 -1.38 7.12
C ALA A 243 12.01 -2.52 8.12
N PHE A 244 11.08 -2.40 9.07
CA PHE A 244 10.71 -3.47 10.00
C PHE A 244 9.98 -4.62 9.28
N ILE A 245 9.03 -4.29 8.40
CA ILE A 245 8.31 -5.28 7.58
C ILE A 245 9.28 -6.03 6.67
N LYS A 246 10.20 -5.32 5.98
CA LYS A 246 11.22 -5.94 5.12
C LYS A 246 12.09 -6.93 5.90
N ARG A 247 12.61 -6.54 7.07
CA ARG A 247 13.37 -7.43 7.98
C ARG A 247 12.57 -8.57 8.60
N ARG A 248 11.24 -8.60 8.44
CA ARG A 248 10.41 -9.76 8.77
C ARG A 248 10.28 -10.69 7.58
N LEU A 249 9.99 -10.14 6.40
CA LEU A 249 9.90 -10.89 5.14
C LEU A 249 11.23 -11.59 4.81
N GLU A 250 12.36 -10.90 4.94
CA GLU A 250 13.70 -11.44 4.67
C GLU A 250 13.99 -12.71 5.50
N ARG A 251 13.62 -12.71 6.79
CA ARG A 251 13.76 -13.90 7.66
C ARG A 251 12.74 -14.98 7.36
N GLU A 252 11.51 -14.61 7.01
CA GLU A 252 10.46 -15.56 6.60
C GLU A 252 10.86 -16.29 5.30
N GLU A 253 11.53 -15.59 4.37
CA GLU A 253 12.16 -16.19 3.19
C GLU A 253 13.37 -17.08 3.54
N GLU A 254 14.26 -16.65 4.44
CA GLU A 254 15.40 -17.46 4.89
C GLU A 254 14.96 -18.75 5.60
N GLU A 255 14.00 -18.66 6.52
CA GLU A 255 13.39 -19.80 7.21
C GLU A 255 12.71 -20.76 6.22
N ALA A 256 11.99 -20.23 5.22
CA ALA A 256 11.37 -21.03 4.16
C ALA A 256 12.41 -21.74 3.26
N ARG A 257 13.50 -21.06 2.89
CA ARG A 257 14.60 -21.64 2.09
C ARG A 257 15.32 -22.77 2.84
N MET A 258 15.66 -22.55 4.12
CA MET A 258 16.28 -23.59 4.95
C MET A 258 15.35 -24.80 5.15
N LYS A 259 14.04 -24.57 5.33
CA LYS A 259 13.05 -25.65 5.40
C LYS A 259 13.00 -26.45 4.09
N ALA A 260 12.94 -25.77 2.94
CA ALA A 260 12.87 -26.42 1.63
C ALA A 260 14.09 -27.31 1.35
N GLN A 261 15.29 -26.87 1.72
CA GLN A 261 16.52 -27.68 1.61
C GLN A 261 16.44 -28.97 2.44
N LEU A 262 16.00 -28.88 3.71
CA LEU A 262 15.84 -30.06 4.57
C LEU A 262 14.76 -31.03 4.06
N GLU A 263 13.71 -30.52 3.41
CA GLU A 263 12.65 -31.34 2.79
C GLU A 263 13.16 -32.03 1.50
N GLU A 264 13.99 -31.36 0.70
CA GLU A 264 14.68 -31.94 -0.45
C GLU A 264 15.69 -33.03 -0.04
N GLU A 265 16.55 -32.76 0.94
CA GLU A 265 17.49 -33.77 1.48
C GLU A 265 16.76 -34.99 2.05
N HIS A 266 15.69 -34.79 2.81
CA HIS A 266 14.89 -35.88 3.37
C HIS A 266 14.23 -36.73 2.28
N THR A 267 13.63 -36.11 1.26
CA THR A 267 13.00 -36.85 0.15
C THR A 267 14.02 -37.57 -0.73
N ALA A 268 15.19 -36.97 -1.01
CA ALA A 268 16.29 -37.63 -1.71
C ALA A 268 16.84 -38.85 -0.94
N LEU A 269 17.00 -38.74 0.38
CA LEU A 269 17.36 -39.86 1.26
C LEU A 269 16.29 -40.96 1.24
N GLN A 270 15.01 -40.59 1.32
CA GLN A 270 13.89 -41.54 1.30
C GLN A 270 13.81 -42.31 -0.02
N ILE A 271 13.99 -41.64 -1.16
CA ILE A 271 14.08 -42.27 -2.49
C ILE A 271 15.26 -43.24 -2.54
N THR A 272 16.43 -42.84 -2.04
CA THR A 272 17.64 -43.66 -2.00
C THR A 272 17.44 -44.93 -1.15
N LEU A 273 16.84 -44.78 0.03
CA LEU A 273 16.48 -45.91 0.90
C LEU A 273 15.49 -46.87 0.22
N GLU A 274 14.51 -46.35 -0.52
CA GLU A 274 13.57 -47.20 -1.24
C GLU A 274 14.23 -47.97 -2.39
N GLN A 275 15.12 -47.32 -3.16
CA GLN A 275 15.93 -48.00 -4.18
C GLN A 275 16.78 -49.14 -3.59
N LYS A 276 17.43 -48.90 -2.43
CA LYS A 276 18.19 -49.95 -1.72
C LYS A 276 17.28 -51.11 -1.28
N ARG A 277 16.09 -50.81 -0.72
CA ARG A 277 15.07 -51.83 -0.35
C ARG A 277 14.59 -52.64 -1.57
N ARG A 278 14.31 -51.99 -2.70
CA ARG A 278 13.96 -52.66 -3.97
C ARG A 278 15.09 -53.56 -4.45
N LYS A 279 16.35 -53.13 -4.33
CA LYS A 279 17.51 -53.94 -4.75
C LYS A 279 17.77 -55.15 -3.84
N ILE A 280 17.55 -55.03 -2.54
CA ILE A 280 17.64 -56.17 -1.60
C ILE A 280 16.62 -57.26 -1.99
N LYS A 281 15.34 -56.88 -2.19
CA LYS A 281 14.30 -57.82 -2.63
C LYS A 281 14.64 -58.55 -3.95
N GLN A 282 15.26 -57.86 -4.90
CA GLN A 282 15.74 -58.50 -6.14
C GLN A 282 16.85 -59.53 -5.85
N LEU A 283 17.80 -59.22 -4.97
CA LEU A 283 18.89 -60.13 -4.61
C LEU A 283 18.39 -61.33 -3.82
N GLU A 284 17.38 -61.16 -2.96
CA GLU A 284 16.70 -62.25 -2.25
C GLU A 284 16.01 -63.22 -3.21
N ALA A 285 15.23 -62.70 -4.17
CA ALA A 285 14.60 -63.52 -5.21
C ALA A 285 15.64 -64.23 -6.11
N VAL A 286 16.73 -63.57 -6.47
CA VAL A 286 17.83 -64.21 -7.24
C VAL A 286 18.55 -65.30 -6.43
N LYS A 287 18.77 -65.09 -5.13
CA LYS A 287 19.31 -66.09 -4.20
C LYS A 287 18.39 -67.32 -4.13
N GLU A 288 17.08 -67.12 -4.04
CA GLU A 288 16.09 -68.19 -3.99
C GLU A 288 15.99 -68.98 -5.30
N LEU A 289 15.95 -68.28 -6.45
CA LEU A 289 15.98 -68.92 -7.78
C LEU A 289 17.29 -69.69 -8.02
N SER A 290 18.43 -69.13 -7.59
CA SER A 290 19.73 -69.80 -7.67
C SER A 290 19.76 -71.07 -6.81
N ALA A 291 19.29 -70.99 -5.56
CA ALA A 291 19.20 -72.13 -4.66
C ALA A 291 18.19 -73.20 -5.16
N ALA A 292 17.09 -72.78 -5.81
CA ALA A 292 16.16 -73.70 -6.45
C ALA A 292 16.79 -74.42 -7.66
N ARG A 293 17.53 -73.71 -8.51
CA ARG A 293 18.29 -74.30 -9.63
C ARG A 293 19.36 -75.28 -9.13
N ALA A 294 20.10 -74.93 -8.08
CA ALA A 294 21.12 -75.82 -7.51
C ALA A 294 20.49 -77.11 -6.94
N ARG A 295 19.33 -77.01 -6.27
CA ARG A 295 18.58 -78.20 -5.84
C ARG A 295 18.12 -79.06 -7.03
N MET A 296 17.60 -78.43 -8.09
CA MET A 296 17.17 -79.13 -9.31
C MET A 296 18.32 -79.92 -9.94
N GLN A 297 19.49 -79.29 -10.10
CA GLN A 297 20.67 -79.93 -10.70
C GLN A 297 21.14 -81.19 -9.95
N VAL A 298 21.02 -81.22 -8.62
CA VAL A 298 21.34 -82.41 -7.81
C VAL A 298 20.36 -83.55 -8.08
N TYR A 299 19.08 -83.27 -8.33
CA TYR A 299 18.10 -84.28 -8.74
C TYR A 299 18.32 -84.74 -10.18
N ASP A 300 18.63 -83.83 -11.10
CA ASP A 300 18.96 -84.15 -12.51
C ASP A 300 20.18 -85.08 -12.59
N GLN A 301 21.21 -84.83 -11.76
CA GLN A 301 22.42 -85.67 -11.65
C GLN A 301 22.13 -87.06 -11.06
N GLY A 302 21.02 -87.24 -10.35
CA GLY A 302 20.54 -88.54 -9.90
C GLY A 302 19.88 -89.38 -11.01
N LEU A 303 19.66 -88.84 -12.21
CA LEU A 303 19.01 -89.52 -13.34
C LEU A 303 20.00 -90.04 -14.40
N ASP A 304 21.27 -89.65 -14.35
CA ASP A 304 22.32 -90.08 -15.30
C ASP A 304 23.26 -91.15 -14.70
N ILE A 305 22.96 -91.67 -13.51
CA ILE A 305 23.72 -92.76 -12.88
C ILE A 305 23.22 -94.11 -13.39
N LYS A 306 23.94 -94.67 -14.36
CA LYS A 306 23.99 -96.11 -14.56
C LYS A 306 25.13 -96.73 -13.75
N GLU A 307 24.73 -97.58 -12.80
CA GLU A 307 25.51 -98.67 -12.19
C GLU A 307 26.71 -98.33 -11.28
N GLU A 308 26.46 -98.45 -9.96
CA GLU A 308 27.28 -99.20 -8.99
C GLU A 308 28.67 -98.64 -8.55
N PRO A 309 29.27 -99.11 -7.42
CA PRO A 309 29.81 -98.16 -6.43
C PRO A 309 31.25 -98.47 -5.96
N LYS A 310 31.77 -97.63 -5.04
CA LYS A 310 32.72 -98.01 -3.98
C LYS A 310 32.82 -96.97 -2.86
N ASP A 311 33.16 -97.44 -1.67
CA ASP A 311 33.64 -96.61 -0.55
C ASP A 311 34.93 -95.86 -0.89
N ILE A 312 35.24 -94.82 -0.10
CA ILE A 312 36.51 -94.75 0.64
C ILE A 312 36.38 -93.82 1.85
N LEU A 313 36.87 -94.32 2.99
CA LEU A 313 37.02 -93.62 4.26
C LEU A 313 38.16 -92.60 4.21
N CYS A 314 37.96 -91.40 4.77
CA CYS A 314 39.06 -90.53 5.21
C CYS A 314 38.78 -89.97 6.61
N HIS A 315 39.80 -90.03 7.47
CA HIS A 315 39.82 -89.54 8.85
C HIS A 315 41.15 -88.80 9.07
N GLU A 316 41.31 -88.15 10.23
CA GLU A 316 42.53 -87.44 10.69
C GLU A 316 42.87 -86.12 9.94
N THR A 317 43.62 -85.17 10.53
CA THR A 317 44.33 -85.15 11.84
C THR A 317 44.13 -83.82 12.60
N VAL A 318 44.53 -83.78 13.87
CA VAL A 318 44.51 -82.61 14.77
C VAL A 318 45.85 -81.85 14.73
N ALA A 319 45.82 -80.53 14.95
CA ALA A 319 46.99 -79.75 15.38
C ALA A 319 46.59 -78.72 16.46
N ASP A 320 47.47 -78.52 17.46
CA ASP A 320 47.24 -77.73 18.69
C ASP A 320 48.40 -76.73 18.92
N ILE A 321 48.12 -75.52 19.43
CA ILE A 321 49.12 -74.54 19.88
C ILE A 321 48.64 -73.85 21.18
N LYS A 322 49.53 -73.82 22.18
CA LYS A 322 49.26 -73.50 23.60
C LYS A 322 49.13 -71.99 23.95
N PRO A 323 48.51 -71.66 25.12
CA PRO A 323 48.38 -70.31 25.67
C PRO A 323 49.60 -69.89 26.55
N PRO A 324 49.58 -68.68 27.17
CA PRO A 324 49.20 -68.65 28.59
C PRO A 324 48.38 -67.43 29.09
N CYS A 325 47.74 -67.61 30.26
CA CYS A 325 47.07 -66.64 31.14
C CYS A 325 48.09 -65.98 32.13
N PRO A 326 47.76 -65.12 33.14
CA PRO A 326 46.45 -64.69 33.71
C PRO A 326 46.28 -63.14 33.79
N THR A 327 45.29 -62.47 34.43
CA THR A 327 44.38 -62.73 35.59
C THR A 327 43.17 -61.74 35.48
N SER A 328 42.09 -61.64 36.29
CA SER A 328 41.63 -62.29 37.54
C SER A 328 40.10 -62.11 37.78
N CYS A 329 39.61 -62.65 38.91
CA CYS A 329 38.38 -62.33 39.70
C CYS A 329 36.98 -62.24 39.05
N LEU A 330 36.13 -63.19 39.45
CA LEU A 330 34.66 -63.15 39.57
C LEU A 330 34.24 -62.35 40.84
N PRO A 331 32.94 -62.15 41.23
CA PRO A 331 31.65 -62.68 40.72
C PRO A 331 30.61 -61.55 40.39
N SER A 332 29.28 -61.71 40.24
CA SER A 332 28.32 -62.81 40.53
C SER A 332 27.00 -62.70 39.73
N SER A 333 26.24 -63.82 39.73
CA SER A 333 24.78 -63.96 39.62
C SER A 333 23.97 -63.22 38.51
N VAL A 334 23.37 -64.02 37.62
CA VAL A 334 22.14 -63.71 36.86
C VAL A 334 20.91 -63.82 37.81
N PRO A 335 19.74 -63.23 37.47
CA PRO A 335 18.72 -64.08 36.84
C PRO A 335 17.80 -63.41 35.79
N SER A 336 17.30 -64.25 34.88
CA SER A 336 16.08 -64.19 34.05
C SER A 336 15.43 -62.86 33.64
N ALA A 337 15.16 -62.74 32.33
CA ALA A 337 14.13 -61.85 31.81
C ALA A 337 12.70 -62.30 32.18
N PRO A 338 11.74 -61.36 32.28
CA PRO A 338 10.31 -61.61 32.06
C PRO A 338 9.93 -61.39 30.59
N GLN A 339 9.01 -62.22 30.06
CA GLN A 339 8.40 -62.04 28.74
C GLN A 339 7.37 -60.89 28.78
N PRO A 340 7.29 -60.01 27.77
CA PRO A 340 6.17 -59.08 27.62
C PRO A 340 4.94 -59.83 27.09
N VAL A 341 4.14 -60.39 28.00
CA VAL A 341 2.83 -60.94 27.65
C VAL A 341 1.89 -59.79 27.25
N ILE A 342 1.10 -60.00 26.19
CA ILE A 342 0.18 -59.00 25.64
C ILE A 342 -0.89 -58.62 26.67
N ASN A 343 -1.05 -57.32 26.98
CA ASN A 343 -2.35 -56.67 27.24
C ASN A 343 -2.24 -55.12 27.44
N SER A 344 -3.29 -54.40 27.03
CA SER A 344 -3.66 -53.02 27.42
C SER A 344 -2.54 -51.95 27.56
N SER A 345 -2.10 -51.35 26.45
CA SER A 345 -1.02 -50.34 26.41
C SER A 345 -1.41 -48.88 26.73
N SER A 346 -2.64 -48.61 27.19
CA SER A 346 -3.17 -47.25 27.37
C SER A 346 -3.07 -46.67 28.79
N GLN A 347 -2.92 -47.51 29.83
CA GLN A 347 -2.84 -47.03 31.23
C GLN A 347 -1.39 -46.87 31.72
N SER A 348 -0.52 -47.85 31.46
CA SER A 348 0.88 -47.82 31.92
C SER A 348 1.66 -46.59 31.42
N THR A 349 1.42 -46.16 30.18
CA THR A 349 2.03 -44.94 29.63
C THR A 349 1.53 -43.67 30.32
N ALA A 350 0.24 -43.59 30.64
CA ALA A 350 -0.33 -42.46 31.38
C ALA A 350 0.19 -42.40 32.83
N GLU A 351 0.34 -43.54 33.51
CA GLU A 351 0.94 -43.61 34.85
C GLU A 351 2.43 -43.25 34.84
N LEU A 352 3.20 -43.73 33.86
CA LEU A 352 4.61 -43.34 33.69
C LEU A 352 4.76 -41.84 33.40
N ILE A 353 3.92 -41.28 32.52
CA ILE A 353 3.87 -39.83 32.26
C ILE A 353 3.50 -39.05 33.53
N LYS A 354 2.55 -39.55 34.32
CA LYS A 354 2.17 -38.92 35.59
C LYS A 354 3.31 -38.97 36.61
N VAL A 355 3.93 -40.13 36.83
CA VAL A 355 5.06 -40.28 37.76
C VAL A 355 6.24 -39.41 37.33
N LEU A 356 6.50 -39.30 36.02
CA LEU A 356 7.57 -38.46 35.49
C LEU A 356 7.24 -36.97 35.60
N ALA A 357 5.97 -36.57 35.42
CA ALA A 357 5.50 -35.21 35.67
C ALA A 357 5.55 -34.84 37.17
N ASP A 358 5.09 -35.72 38.06
CA ASP A 358 5.16 -35.57 39.51
C ASP A 358 6.64 -35.50 39.97
N ALA A 359 7.53 -36.30 39.39
CA ALA A 359 8.97 -36.23 39.65
C ALA A 359 9.61 -34.92 39.16
N LEU A 360 9.28 -34.44 37.94
CA LEU A 360 9.74 -33.15 37.44
C LEU A 360 9.20 -31.98 38.27
N ASN A 361 7.97 -32.07 38.77
CA ASN A 361 7.36 -31.03 39.59
C ASN A 361 7.88 -31.04 41.04
N ASN A 362 8.23 -32.21 41.59
CA ASN A 362 8.91 -32.34 42.88
C ASN A 362 10.39 -31.92 42.82
N ASN A 363 11.03 -31.97 41.66
CA ASN A 363 12.38 -31.43 41.44
C ASN A 363 12.40 -29.92 41.11
N ARG A 364 11.25 -29.23 41.11
CA ARG A 364 11.24 -27.76 41.10
C ARG A 364 11.70 -27.24 42.45
N ILE A 365 12.83 -26.54 42.44
CA ILE A 365 13.21 -25.61 43.51
C ILE A 365 12.02 -24.67 43.77
N PRO A 366 11.63 -24.40 45.03
CA PRO A 366 10.55 -23.45 45.33
C PRO A 366 10.85 -22.10 44.67
N VAL A 367 9.88 -21.60 43.90
CA VAL A 367 10.07 -20.43 43.03
C VAL A 367 10.54 -19.23 43.85
N PRO A 368 11.69 -18.60 43.50
CA PRO A 368 12.12 -17.39 44.19
C PRO A 368 11.07 -16.30 44.00
N GLU A 369 10.57 -15.74 45.11
CA GLU A 369 9.59 -14.66 45.02
C GLU A 369 10.22 -13.47 44.27
N PRO A 370 9.60 -12.97 43.19
CA PRO A 370 10.21 -11.88 42.43
C PRO A 370 10.28 -10.63 43.30
N SER A 371 11.47 -10.03 43.35
CA SER A 371 11.71 -8.78 44.05
C SER A 371 10.76 -7.68 43.53
N ILE A 372 10.32 -6.79 44.42
CA ILE A 372 9.43 -5.71 44.02
C ILE A 372 10.26 -4.69 43.22
N PHE A 373 9.89 -4.44 41.96
CA PHE A 373 10.67 -3.59 41.06
C PHE A 373 10.76 -2.16 41.60
N SER A 374 11.97 -1.67 41.83
CA SER A 374 12.24 -0.36 42.44
C SER A 374 12.39 0.78 41.41
N GLY A 375 12.34 0.49 40.11
CA GLY A 375 12.59 1.45 39.04
C GLY A 375 13.99 1.40 38.44
N ASP A 376 14.91 0.59 38.96
CA ASP A 376 16.27 0.42 38.45
C ASP A 376 16.29 -0.24 37.05
N PRO A 377 16.74 0.44 35.98
CA PRO A 377 16.83 -0.13 34.64
C PRO A 377 17.71 -1.38 34.55
N LEU A 378 18.77 -1.48 35.36
CA LEU A 378 19.71 -2.61 35.36
C LEU A 378 19.10 -3.88 35.99
N LYS A 379 17.97 -3.77 36.69
CA LYS A 379 17.22 -4.90 37.26
C LYS A 379 15.94 -5.23 36.50
N TYR A 380 15.59 -4.43 35.48
CA TYR A 380 14.36 -4.61 34.72
C TYR A 380 14.33 -5.91 33.91
N SER A 381 15.47 -6.36 33.35
CA SER A 381 15.58 -7.65 32.64
C SER A 381 15.19 -8.83 33.53
N ASP A 382 15.85 -8.92 34.67
CA ASP A 382 15.81 -10.07 35.58
C ASP A 382 14.44 -10.11 36.29
N TRP A 383 13.94 -8.94 36.69
CA TRP A 383 12.61 -8.78 37.23
C TRP A 383 11.53 -9.17 36.21
N LYS A 384 11.61 -8.68 34.97
CA LYS A 384 10.63 -8.97 33.92
C LYS A 384 10.56 -10.45 33.59
N LEU A 385 11.71 -11.12 33.52
CA LEU A 385 11.78 -12.57 33.30
C LEU A 385 11.19 -13.36 34.47
N SER A 386 11.49 -12.95 35.71
CA SER A 386 10.95 -13.56 36.94
C SER A 386 9.43 -13.36 37.06
N PHE A 387 8.93 -12.13 36.84
CA PHE A 387 7.51 -11.81 36.88
C PHE A 387 6.75 -12.54 35.76
N LYS A 388 7.27 -12.57 34.52
CA LYS A 388 6.65 -13.37 33.44
C LYS A 388 6.57 -14.84 33.83
N THR A 389 7.65 -15.43 34.35
CA THR A 389 7.68 -16.83 34.78
C THR A 389 6.64 -17.10 35.88
N LEU A 390 6.43 -16.18 36.82
CA LEU A 390 5.37 -16.27 37.83
C LEU A 390 3.97 -16.26 37.21
N ILE A 391 3.69 -15.32 36.31
CA ILE A 391 2.37 -15.20 35.65
C ILE A 391 2.06 -16.43 34.79
N ASP A 392 3.01 -16.86 33.97
CA ASP A 392 2.86 -17.98 33.04
C ASP A 392 2.65 -19.31 33.80
N GLN A 393 3.34 -19.54 34.92
CA GLN A 393 3.16 -20.74 35.75
C GLN A 393 1.88 -20.72 36.63
N LYS A 394 1.30 -19.55 36.89
CA LYS A 394 0.09 -19.43 37.73
C LYS A 394 -1.22 -19.41 36.95
N ASN A 395 -1.18 -19.38 35.62
CA ASN A 395 -2.35 -19.36 34.71
C ASN A 395 -3.42 -18.32 35.13
N ILE A 396 -2.96 -17.12 35.51
CA ILE A 396 -3.80 -16.04 36.04
C ILE A 396 -4.65 -15.45 34.90
N GLN A 397 -5.94 -15.18 35.15
CA GLN A 397 -6.81 -14.55 34.15
C GLN A 397 -6.36 -13.10 33.86
N ASP A 398 -6.50 -12.62 32.62
CA ASP A 398 -5.92 -11.31 32.22
C ASP A 398 -6.37 -10.13 33.10
N LYS A 399 -7.64 -10.16 33.55
CA LYS A 399 -8.23 -9.20 34.50
C LYS A 399 -7.50 -9.13 35.86
N GLU A 400 -6.82 -10.21 36.27
CA GLU A 400 -6.10 -10.32 37.54
C GLU A 400 -4.61 -9.97 37.39
N LYS A 401 -4.01 -10.17 36.20
CA LYS A 401 -2.59 -9.89 35.93
C LYS A 401 -2.18 -8.46 36.33
N ILE A 402 -3.07 -7.48 36.18
CA ILE A 402 -2.85 -6.08 36.59
C ILE A 402 -2.76 -5.90 38.12
N TYR A 403 -3.46 -6.72 38.92
CA TYR A 403 -3.37 -6.69 40.39
C TYR A 403 -2.04 -7.30 40.85
N TYR A 404 -1.60 -8.39 40.23
CA TYR A 404 -0.26 -8.95 40.47
C TYR A 404 0.84 -7.98 40.04
N LEU A 405 0.70 -7.30 38.89
CA LEU A 405 1.66 -6.27 38.46
C LEU A 405 1.78 -5.13 39.49
N ARG A 406 0.65 -4.67 40.05
CA ARG A 406 0.63 -3.67 41.14
C ARG A 406 1.26 -4.15 42.44
N LYS A 407 1.30 -5.47 42.71
CA LYS A 407 1.98 -6.05 43.89
C LYS A 407 3.51 -6.09 43.72
N TYR A 408 4.00 -6.29 42.50
CA TYR A 408 5.43 -6.49 42.20
C TYR A 408 6.14 -5.29 41.58
N VAL A 409 5.51 -4.11 41.56
CA VAL A 409 6.11 -2.82 41.14
C VAL A 409 5.99 -1.79 42.27
N THR A 410 7.11 -1.25 42.72
CA THR A 410 7.17 -0.17 43.72
C THR A 410 6.75 1.13 43.07
N ARG A 411 5.84 1.89 43.70
CA ARG A 411 5.46 3.22 43.23
C ARG A 411 6.53 4.25 43.60
N THR A 412 7.57 4.37 42.77
CA THR A 412 8.50 5.51 42.82
C THR A 412 7.73 6.80 42.55
N ARG A 413 7.40 7.54 43.61
CA ARG A 413 6.96 8.93 43.52
C ARG A 413 8.21 9.79 43.39
N THR A 414 8.73 9.91 42.17
CA THR A 414 9.66 10.99 41.83
C THR A 414 8.95 12.31 42.09
N SER A 415 9.50 13.13 42.98
CA SER A 415 9.01 14.46 43.34
C SER A 415 9.96 15.53 42.81
#